data_AF-A0AAX6RUH4-F1
#
_entry.id   AF-A0AAX6RUH4-F1
#
_cell.length_a   1.000
_cell.length_b   1.000
_cell.length_c   1.000
_cell.angle_alpha   90.00
_cell.angle_beta   90.00
_cell.angle_gamma   90.00
#
_symmetry.space_group_name_H-M   'P 1'
#
loop_
_entity.id
_entity.type
_entity.pdbx_description
1 polymer ?
#
loop_
_entity_poly.entity_id
_entity_poly.type
_entity_poly.pdbx_seq_one_letter_code
_entity_poly.pdbx_strand_id
1 'polypeptide(L)'
;MTLEALLIVLNCLGLHTLWQAQAVPILPLGLAPDTFDDAYVGCSEVMEEKAAALLKEEMAHHALLRESWEAAQEAWEYQRRGLTLPPGFKAQHGIAIMVYTNSSNTLYWELNQAVRTGGGSREHYMRHFPFKALHFYLTRGLQLLQGSGGCSRAPGAVVFRGVSSLHFEPKRLGDLVRFGQFASSSLDEAVARRFGQKRRGCVSVPGQPESPYEGAFPLLSWKTPFLAPGKFQLSEAGP
;
A
#
# COMPACT_ATOMS: atom_id res chain seq x y z
N MET A 1 -28.13 43.67 28.50
CA MET A 1 -27.97 42.67 27.43
C MET A 1 -28.75 41.44 27.84
N THR A 2 -29.71 41.01 27.03
CA THR A 2 -30.63 39.92 27.37
C THR A 2 -29.92 38.57 27.30
N LEU A 3 -30.32 37.63 28.15
CA LEU A 3 -29.78 36.25 28.23
C LEU A 3 -29.76 35.56 26.86
N GLU A 4 -30.75 35.88 26.01
CA GLU A 4 -30.87 35.49 24.60
C GLU A 4 -29.65 35.89 23.75
N ALA A 5 -29.15 37.13 23.89
CA ALA A 5 -28.00 37.59 23.14
C ALA A 5 -26.70 36.90 23.56
N LEU A 6 -26.59 36.53 24.84
CA LEU A 6 -25.44 35.80 25.36
C LEU A 6 -25.42 34.34 24.88
N LEU A 7 -26.59 33.70 24.80
CA LEU A 7 -26.75 32.34 24.29
C LEU A 7 -26.44 32.23 22.78
N ILE A 8 -26.84 33.23 22.00
CA ILE A 8 -26.49 33.30 20.56
C ILE A 8 -24.98 33.44 20.38
N VAL A 9 -24.32 34.32 21.15
CA VAL A 9 -22.86 34.49 21.09
C VAL A 9 -22.12 33.23 21.55
N LEU A 10 -22.60 32.54 22.60
CA LEU A 10 -22.02 31.26 23.05
C LEU A 10 -22.20 30.14 22.02
N ASN A 11 -23.33 30.10 21.32
CA ASN A 11 -23.60 29.11 20.28
C ASN A 11 -22.79 29.40 19.00
N CYS A 12 -22.57 30.68 18.67
CA CYS A 12 -21.65 31.08 17.60
C CYS A 12 -20.19 30.72 17.95
N LEU A 13 -19.75 30.92 19.19
CA LEU A 13 -18.42 30.53 19.65
C LEU A 13 -18.26 29.00 19.78
N GLY A 14 -19.33 28.28 20.13
CA GLY A 14 -19.38 26.81 20.25
C GLY A 14 -19.44 26.07 18.91
N LEU A 15 -19.93 26.69 17.82
CA LEU A 15 -19.84 26.12 16.47
C LEU A 15 -18.50 26.39 15.77
N HIS A 16 -17.70 27.33 16.26
CA HIS A 16 -16.35 27.57 15.73
C HIS A 16 -15.29 26.62 16.30
N THR A 17 -15.63 25.78 17.28
CA THR A 17 -14.73 24.69 17.68
C THR A 17 -14.77 23.57 16.65
N LEU A 18 -13.66 23.49 15.89
CA LEU A 18 -13.13 22.30 15.22
C LEU A 18 -13.61 22.01 13.78
N TRP A 19 -13.46 23.00 12.87
CA TRP A 19 -13.05 22.67 11.50
C TRP A 19 -11.55 22.88 11.36
N GLN A 20 -10.77 22.00 11.99
CA GLN A 20 -9.34 21.90 11.68
C GLN A 20 -9.23 21.21 10.32
N ALA A 21 -8.98 21.99 9.27
CA ALA A 21 -8.50 21.43 8.01
C ALA A 21 -7.17 20.72 8.32
N GLN A 22 -7.20 19.40 8.53
CA GLN A 22 -5.99 18.65 8.76
C GLN A 22 -5.09 18.78 7.52
N ALA A 23 -3.98 19.50 7.72
CA ALA A 23 -2.91 19.58 6.75
C ALA A 23 -2.46 18.15 6.43
N VAL A 24 -2.29 17.85 5.14
CA VAL A 24 -1.74 16.55 4.74
C VAL A 24 -0.28 16.54 5.18
N PRO A 25 0.15 15.54 5.97
CA PRO A 25 1.55 15.46 6.35
C PRO A 25 2.42 15.26 5.11
N ILE A 26 3.50 16.04 5.03
CA ILE A 26 4.54 15.89 4.01
C ILE A 26 5.43 14.72 4.42
N LEU A 27 5.61 13.76 3.50
CA LEU A 27 6.52 12.65 3.66
C LEU A 27 7.70 12.84 2.68
N PRO A 28 8.90 13.18 3.18
CA PRO A 28 10.07 13.30 2.32
C PRO A 28 10.40 11.95 1.69
N LEU A 29 10.46 11.90 0.36
CA LEU A 29 10.89 10.71 -0.35
C LEU A 29 12.38 10.46 -0.10
N GLY A 30 12.73 9.19 0.06
CA GLY A 30 14.10 8.77 0.32
C GLY A 30 14.26 7.26 0.13
N LEU A 31 15.28 6.70 0.77
CA LEU A 31 15.62 5.27 0.61
C LEU A 31 14.89 4.34 1.59
N ALA A 32 14.08 4.86 2.51
CA ALA A 32 13.34 4.09 3.52
C ALA A 32 14.26 3.11 4.30
N PRO A 33 15.17 3.64 5.14
CA PRO A 33 16.20 2.83 5.81
C PRO A 33 15.64 1.89 6.90
N ASP A 34 14.53 2.26 7.54
CA ASP A 34 13.95 1.51 8.66
C ASP A 34 12.94 0.44 8.21
N THR A 35 12.85 0.17 6.91
CA THR A 35 11.86 -0.77 6.36
C THR A 35 12.34 -2.22 6.44
N PHE A 36 11.44 -3.11 6.85
CA PHE A 36 11.65 -4.55 6.67
C PHE A 36 11.39 -4.95 5.21
N ASP A 37 12.46 -5.25 4.46
CA ASP A 37 12.44 -5.42 3.01
C ASP A 37 13.09 -6.73 2.55
N ASP A 38 13.02 -7.76 3.41
CA ASP A 38 13.69 -9.04 3.18
C ASP A 38 13.22 -9.68 1.86
N ALA A 39 14.20 -9.96 1.00
CA ALA A 39 14.00 -10.65 -0.28
C ALA A 39 14.05 -12.19 -0.13
N TYR A 40 14.36 -12.70 1.06
CA TYR A 40 14.46 -14.12 1.41
C TYR A 40 15.46 -14.91 0.54
N VAL A 41 16.48 -14.22 0.04
CA VAL A 41 17.54 -14.82 -0.78
C VAL A 41 18.38 -15.76 0.10
N GLY A 42 18.46 -17.02 -0.30
CA GLY A 42 19.22 -18.04 0.43
C GLY A 42 18.50 -18.65 1.65
N CYS A 43 17.29 -18.19 1.99
CA CYS A 43 16.51 -18.74 3.13
C CYS A 43 15.04 -19.07 2.78
N SER A 44 14.64 -18.95 1.51
CA SER A 44 13.26 -19.18 1.08
C SER A 44 12.76 -20.58 1.45
N GLU A 45 13.56 -21.64 1.26
CA GLU A 45 13.16 -23.01 1.61
C GLU A 45 12.93 -23.19 3.11
N VAL A 46 13.80 -22.63 3.95
CA VAL A 46 13.65 -22.63 5.41
C VAL A 46 12.38 -21.86 5.83
N MET A 47 12.08 -20.76 5.14
CA MET A 47 10.85 -20.01 5.41
C MET A 47 9.60 -20.76 4.95
N GLU A 48 9.64 -21.51 3.85
CA GLU A 48 8.52 -22.38 3.43
C GLU A 48 8.14 -23.41 4.50
N GLU A 49 9.13 -23.95 5.22
CA GLU A 49 8.89 -24.91 6.31
C GLU A 49 8.29 -24.25 7.54
N LYS A 50 8.70 -23.01 7.86
CA LYS A 50 8.32 -22.31 9.10
C LYS A 50 7.06 -21.45 8.96
N ALA A 51 6.78 -20.94 7.76
CA ALA A 51 5.77 -19.92 7.53
C ALA A 51 4.36 -20.39 7.89
N ALA A 52 4.04 -21.68 7.75
CA ALA A 52 2.72 -22.20 8.12
C ALA A 52 2.46 -22.10 9.63
N ALA A 53 3.45 -22.44 10.46
CA ALA A 53 3.33 -22.34 11.92
C ALA A 53 3.27 -20.87 12.37
N LEU A 54 4.14 -20.03 11.80
CA LEU A 54 4.14 -18.58 12.04
C LEU A 54 2.80 -17.95 11.67
N LEU A 55 2.26 -18.26 10.49
CA LEU A 55 0.97 -17.70 10.07
C LEU A 55 -0.16 -18.10 11.02
N LYS A 56 -0.17 -19.33 11.52
CA LYS A 56 -1.15 -19.79 12.52
C LYS A 56 -1.05 -18.97 13.81
N GLU A 57 0.16 -18.67 14.26
CA GLU A 57 0.41 -17.80 15.42
C GLU A 57 -0.06 -16.37 15.14
N GLU A 58 0.29 -15.80 13.99
CA GLU A 58 -0.13 -14.46 13.57
C GLU A 58 -1.65 -14.33 13.54
N MET A 59 -2.36 -15.30 12.95
CA MET A 59 -3.82 -15.33 12.93
C MET A 59 -4.45 -15.53 14.32
N ALA A 60 -3.78 -16.22 15.24
CA ALA A 60 -4.26 -16.36 16.62
C ALA A 60 -4.22 -15.03 17.38
N HIS A 61 -3.28 -14.15 17.06
CA HIS A 61 -3.09 -12.86 17.72
C HIS A 61 -3.63 -11.66 16.93
N HIS A 62 -4.14 -11.86 15.71
CA HIS A 62 -4.56 -10.78 14.83
C HIS A 62 -5.89 -11.11 14.12
N ALA A 63 -7.02 -10.74 14.74
CA ALA A 63 -8.36 -11.08 14.27
C ALA A 63 -8.61 -10.67 12.80
N LEU A 64 -8.22 -9.45 12.41
CA LEU A 64 -8.39 -8.98 11.05
C LEU A 64 -7.59 -9.80 10.01
N LEU A 65 -6.42 -10.31 10.40
CA LEU A 65 -5.61 -11.16 9.53
C LEU A 65 -6.30 -12.51 9.35
N ARG A 66 -6.76 -13.12 10.45
CA ARG A 66 -7.50 -14.39 10.42
C ARG A 66 -8.72 -14.31 9.52
N GLU A 67 -9.59 -13.33 9.74
CA GLU A 67 -10.81 -13.14 8.95
C GLU A 67 -10.50 -12.89 7.47
N SER A 68 -9.52 -12.04 7.17
CA SER A 68 -9.10 -11.77 5.80
C SER A 68 -8.53 -13.00 5.11
N TRP A 69 -7.73 -13.78 5.83
CA TRP A 69 -7.08 -14.99 5.31
C TRP A 69 -8.10 -16.09 5.04
N GLU A 70 -9.02 -16.34 5.97
CA GLU A 70 -10.09 -17.34 5.81
C GLU A 70 -11.00 -17.00 4.62
N ALA A 71 -11.43 -15.74 4.48
CA ALA A 71 -12.21 -15.29 3.34
C ALA A 71 -11.44 -15.41 2.01
N ALA A 72 -10.15 -15.05 2.00
CA ALA A 72 -9.30 -15.18 0.82
C ALA A 72 -9.05 -16.66 0.45
N GLN A 73 -8.95 -17.55 1.43
CA GLN A 73 -8.79 -18.99 1.22
C GLN A 73 -10.04 -19.59 0.55
N GLU A 74 -11.24 -19.22 1.00
CA GLU A 74 -12.49 -19.65 0.36
C GLU A 74 -12.55 -19.15 -1.09
N ALA A 75 -12.28 -17.86 -1.31
CA ALA A 75 -12.30 -17.28 -2.65
C ALA A 75 -11.23 -17.88 -3.59
N TRP A 76 -10.06 -18.23 -3.06
CA TRP A 76 -8.98 -18.85 -3.82
C TRP A 76 -9.38 -20.21 -4.43
N GLU A 77 -10.15 -21.03 -3.71
CA GLU A 77 -10.59 -22.35 -4.21
C GLU A 77 -11.45 -22.27 -5.47
N TYR A 78 -12.18 -21.16 -5.65
CA TYR A 78 -12.94 -20.89 -6.85
C TYR A 78 -12.07 -20.23 -7.93
N GLN A 79 -11.28 -19.22 -7.56
CA GLN A 79 -10.51 -18.41 -8.51
C GLN A 79 -9.32 -19.14 -9.13
N ARG A 80 -8.73 -20.11 -8.42
CA ARG A 80 -7.57 -20.86 -8.93
C ARG A 80 -7.91 -21.77 -10.10
N ARG A 81 -9.20 -22.07 -10.32
CA ARG A 81 -9.65 -22.96 -11.38
C ARG A 81 -9.36 -22.33 -12.74
N GLY A 82 -8.55 -23.00 -13.55
CA GLY A 82 -8.16 -22.51 -14.87
C GLY A 82 -6.98 -21.53 -14.88
N LEU A 83 -6.37 -21.25 -13.73
CA LEU A 83 -5.10 -20.51 -13.70
C LEU A 83 -3.92 -21.45 -14.00
N THR A 84 -3.01 -21.00 -14.86
CA THR A 84 -1.69 -21.62 -15.02
C THR A 84 -0.72 -20.88 -14.11
N LEU A 85 -0.23 -21.55 -13.07
CA LEU A 85 0.66 -20.95 -12.06
C LEU A 85 2.10 -21.42 -12.29
N PRO A 86 3.11 -20.57 -12.01
CA PRO A 86 4.50 -20.92 -12.21
C PRO A 86 4.96 -22.03 -11.24
N PRO A 87 6.02 -22.78 -11.58
CA PRO A 87 6.57 -23.81 -10.70
C PRO A 87 6.89 -23.28 -9.30
N GLY A 88 6.54 -24.04 -8.27
CA GLY A 88 6.74 -23.65 -6.87
C GLY A 88 5.69 -22.67 -6.32
N PHE A 89 4.74 -22.19 -7.14
CA PHE A 89 3.65 -21.34 -6.66
C PHE A 89 2.60 -22.17 -5.91
N LYS A 90 2.53 -21.98 -4.58
CA LYS A 90 1.58 -22.64 -3.68
C LYS A 90 0.34 -21.77 -3.43
N ALA A 91 -0.72 -22.38 -2.90
CA ALA A 91 -1.98 -21.69 -2.59
C ALA A 91 -1.78 -20.49 -1.64
N GLN A 92 -0.90 -20.62 -0.65
CA GLN A 92 -0.61 -19.57 0.33
C GLN A 92 -0.09 -18.28 -0.32
N HIS A 93 0.65 -18.39 -1.42
CA HIS A 93 1.11 -17.23 -2.18
C HIS A 93 -0.06 -16.48 -2.82
N GLY A 94 -0.98 -17.21 -3.44
CA GLY A 94 -2.19 -16.66 -4.04
C GLY A 94 -3.09 -16.00 -3.00
N ILE A 95 -3.30 -16.69 -1.87
CA ILE A 95 -4.10 -16.20 -0.75
C ILE A 95 -3.47 -14.92 -0.18
N ALA A 96 -2.15 -14.87 0.05
CA ALA A 96 -1.48 -13.66 0.54
C ALA A 96 -1.66 -12.46 -0.41
N ILE A 97 -1.63 -12.69 -1.73
CA ILE A 97 -1.90 -11.64 -2.73
C ILE A 97 -3.36 -11.17 -2.65
N MET A 98 -4.31 -12.09 -2.52
CA MET A 98 -5.73 -11.76 -2.37
C MET A 98 -5.98 -10.97 -1.07
N VAL A 99 -5.37 -11.39 0.03
CA VAL A 99 -5.41 -10.68 1.32
C VAL A 99 -4.89 -9.25 1.16
N TYR A 100 -3.73 -9.07 0.51
CA TYR A 100 -3.14 -7.75 0.32
C TYR A 100 -3.94 -6.84 -0.63
N THR A 101 -4.62 -7.41 -1.63
CA THR A 101 -5.39 -6.67 -2.63
C THR A 101 -6.86 -6.45 -2.24
N ASN A 102 -7.30 -7.01 -1.12
CA ASN A 102 -8.65 -6.83 -0.62
C ASN A 102 -8.86 -5.41 -0.08
N SER A 103 -9.62 -4.60 -0.81
CA SER A 103 -9.94 -3.22 -0.42
C SER A 103 -11.13 -3.10 0.54
N SER A 104 -11.81 -4.21 0.86
CA SER A 104 -12.93 -4.24 1.81
C SER A 104 -12.49 -4.11 3.27
N ASN A 105 -11.18 -4.16 3.54
CA ASN A 105 -10.63 -3.96 4.88
C ASN A 105 -9.29 -3.22 4.87
N THR A 106 -8.73 -2.99 6.05
CA THR A 106 -7.52 -2.16 6.27
C THR A 106 -6.23 -2.95 6.43
N LEU A 107 -6.23 -4.27 6.23
CA LEU A 107 -5.07 -5.11 6.55
C LEU A 107 -3.83 -4.78 5.68
N TYR A 108 -4.03 -4.45 4.40
CA TYR A 108 -2.94 -3.99 3.54
C TYR A 108 -2.28 -2.71 4.08
N TRP A 109 -3.05 -1.84 4.75
CA TRP A 109 -2.54 -0.63 5.38
C TRP A 109 -1.73 -0.99 6.62
N GLU A 110 -2.23 -1.88 7.48
CA GLU A 110 -1.53 -2.33 8.70
C GLU A 110 -0.21 -3.03 8.37
N LEU A 111 -0.22 -3.93 7.37
CA LEU A 111 1.00 -4.57 6.87
C LEU A 111 2.01 -3.52 6.40
N ASN A 112 1.58 -2.57 5.56
CA ASN A 112 2.47 -1.55 5.04
C ASN A 112 3.01 -0.62 6.13
N GLN A 113 2.24 -0.34 7.19
CA GLN A 113 2.73 0.41 8.34
C GLN A 113 3.81 -0.37 9.10
N ALA A 114 3.55 -1.64 9.43
CA ALA A 114 4.51 -2.49 10.11
C ALA A 114 5.80 -2.67 9.29
N VAL A 115 5.68 -2.79 7.96
CA VAL A 115 6.82 -2.91 7.05
C VAL A 115 7.69 -1.66 7.07
N ARG A 116 7.11 -0.44 7.09
CA ARG A 116 7.87 0.81 7.09
C ARG A 116 8.85 0.95 8.26
N THR A 117 8.51 0.39 9.42
CA THR A 117 9.29 0.55 10.67
C THR A 117 9.96 -0.74 11.14
N GLY A 118 9.56 -1.90 10.59
CA GLY A 118 10.01 -3.22 11.05
C GLY A 118 11.48 -3.51 10.83
N GLY A 119 12.20 -2.73 10.02
CA GLY A 119 13.61 -2.91 9.68
C GLY A 119 14.58 -2.09 10.53
N GLY A 120 14.10 -1.23 11.44
CA GLY A 120 14.98 -0.35 12.23
C GLY A 120 16.00 -1.08 13.10
N SER A 121 15.69 -2.30 13.58
CA SER A 121 16.67 -3.21 14.19
C SER A 121 16.11 -4.64 14.30
N ARG A 122 17.00 -5.63 14.48
CA ARG A 122 16.61 -7.02 14.74
C ARG A 122 15.74 -7.15 15.99
N GLU A 123 16.09 -6.46 17.07
CA GLU A 123 15.32 -6.50 18.32
C GLU A 123 13.92 -5.92 18.12
N HIS A 124 13.82 -4.78 17.41
CA HIS A 124 12.54 -4.17 17.09
C HIS A 124 11.67 -5.09 16.23
N TYR A 125 12.25 -5.68 15.17
CA TYR A 125 11.58 -6.66 14.32
C TYR A 125 11.02 -7.83 15.13
N MET A 126 11.84 -8.46 15.96
CA MET A 126 11.45 -9.64 16.71
C MET A 126 10.31 -9.35 17.69
N ARG A 127 10.31 -8.16 18.32
CA ARG A 127 9.29 -7.77 19.30
C ARG A 127 7.99 -7.24 18.69
N HIS A 128 8.06 -6.49 17.58
CA HIS A 128 6.94 -5.66 17.15
C HIS A 128 6.39 -6.00 15.76
N PHE A 129 7.12 -6.76 14.91
CA PHE A 129 6.66 -7.06 13.56
C PHE A 129 5.68 -8.25 13.54
N PRO A 130 4.37 -8.04 13.28
CA PRO A 130 3.35 -9.07 13.50
C PRO A 130 3.00 -9.88 12.24
N PHE A 131 3.67 -9.62 11.11
CA PHE A 131 3.31 -10.17 9.79
C PHE A 131 4.47 -10.90 9.11
N LYS A 132 5.25 -11.70 9.85
CA LYS A 132 6.43 -12.42 9.37
C LYS A 132 6.08 -13.39 8.24
N ALA A 133 5.06 -14.23 8.44
CA ALA A 133 4.62 -15.21 7.46
C ALA A 133 3.81 -14.57 6.32
N LEU A 134 2.91 -13.63 6.63
CA LEU A 134 2.18 -12.90 5.60
C LEU A 134 3.13 -12.15 4.65
N HIS A 135 4.12 -11.45 5.19
CA HIS A 135 5.15 -10.77 4.37
C HIS A 135 5.92 -11.77 3.51
N PHE A 136 6.34 -12.90 4.09
CA PHE A 136 7.03 -13.95 3.34
C PHE A 136 6.21 -14.48 2.16
N TYR A 137 4.97 -14.92 2.42
CA TYR A 137 4.12 -15.49 1.36
C TYR A 137 3.80 -14.48 0.26
N LEU A 138 3.58 -13.22 0.63
CA LEU A 138 3.35 -12.14 -0.34
C LEU A 138 4.60 -11.88 -1.19
N THR A 139 5.76 -11.70 -0.56
CA THR A 139 7.04 -11.48 -1.27
C THR A 139 7.35 -12.66 -2.18
N ARG A 140 7.25 -13.89 -1.68
CA ARG A 140 7.58 -15.09 -2.44
C ARG A 140 6.61 -15.30 -3.61
N GLY A 141 5.32 -15.07 -3.38
CA GLY A 141 4.30 -15.12 -4.43
C GLY A 141 4.59 -14.16 -5.58
N LEU A 142 4.94 -12.91 -5.26
CA LEU A 142 5.28 -11.90 -6.26
C LEU A 142 6.57 -12.27 -7.03
N GLN A 143 7.60 -12.77 -6.34
CA GLN A 143 8.84 -13.24 -6.99
C GLN A 143 8.57 -14.37 -7.98
N LEU A 144 7.73 -15.35 -7.60
CA LEU A 144 7.40 -16.48 -8.46
C LEU A 144 6.58 -16.05 -9.69
N LEU A 145 5.68 -15.08 -9.55
CA LEU A 145 4.92 -14.52 -10.67
C LEU A 145 5.78 -13.69 -11.63
N GLN A 146 6.80 -13.00 -11.12
CA GLN A 146 7.78 -12.29 -11.94
C GLN A 146 8.70 -13.26 -12.70
N GLY A 147 8.95 -14.45 -12.13
CA GLY A 147 9.84 -15.46 -12.71
C GLY A 147 11.32 -15.05 -12.65
N SER A 148 12.16 -15.76 -13.40
CA SER A 148 13.62 -15.51 -13.48
C SER A 148 14.00 -14.34 -14.40
N GLY A 149 13.03 -13.76 -15.11
CA GLY A 149 13.26 -12.71 -16.10
C GLY A 149 13.67 -11.35 -15.53
N GLY A 150 13.55 -11.17 -14.21
CA GLY A 150 13.75 -9.86 -13.57
C GLY A 150 12.82 -8.79 -14.16
N CYS A 151 13.11 -7.51 -13.89
CA CYS A 151 12.54 -6.44 -14.70
C CYS A 151 13.09 -6.58 -16.12
N SER A 152 12.23 -6.92 -17.09
CA SER A 152 12.58 -6.93 -18.51
C SER A 152 13.33 -5.64 -18.88
N ARG A 153 14.42 -5.74 -19.65
CA ARG A 153 15.13 -4.57 -20.22
C ARG A 153 14.29 -3.77 -21.22
N ALA A 154 13.08 -4.22 -21.52
CA ALA A 154 12.08 -3.44 -22.23
C ALA A 154 11.66 -2.22 -21.39
N PRO A 155 11.19 -1.13 -22.01
CA PRO A 155 10.60 -0.02 -21.27
C PRO A 155 9.53 -0.54 -20.30
N GLY A 156 9.68 -0.21 -19.01
CA GLY A 156 8.74 -0.66 -17.98
C GLY A 156 7.33 -0.13 -18.25
N ALA A 157 6.32 -0.87 -17.80
CA ALA A 157 4.93 -0.41 -17.89
C ALA A 157 4.73 0.84 -17.02
N VAL A 158 4.10 1.88 -17.58
CA VAL A 158 3.70 3.06 -16.81
C VAL A 158 2.52 2.70 -15.92
N VAL A 159 2.66 2.97 -14.64
CA VAL A 159 1.65 2.70 -13.61
C VAL A 159 1.43 3.94 -12.77
N PHE A 160 0.22 4.07 -12.26
CA PHE A 160 -0.24 5.19 -11.47
C PHE A 160 -0.57 4.72 -10.06
N ARG A 161 -0.24 5.55 -9.08
CA ARG A 161 -0.56 5.32 -7.66
C ARG A 161 -1.07 6.63 -7.06
N GLY A 162 -2.32 6.63 -6.62
CA GLY A 162 -2.87 7.73 -5.84
C GLY A 162 -2.71 7.49 -4.35
N VAL A 163 -2.38 8.54 -3.61
CA VAL A 163 -2.34 8.56 -2.14
C VAL A 163 -2.98 9.86 -1.66
N SER A 164 -3.99 9.77 -0.81
CA SER A 164 -4.75 10.93 -0.30
C SER A 164 -4.32 11.39 1.10
N SER A 165 -3.59 10.54 1.82
CA SER A 165 -3.19 10.78 3.21
C SER A 165 -1.80 11.40 3.38
N LEU A 166 -1.02 11.49 2.30
CA LEU A 166 0.37 11.94 2.33
C LEU A 166 0.67 12.81 1.11
N HIS A 167 1.46 13.85 1.30
CA HIS A 167 2.08 14.61 0.22
C HIS A 167 3.54 14.17 0.11
N PHE A 168 3.93 13.62 -1.04
CA PHE A 168 5.30 13.17 -1.25
C PHE A 168 6.13 14.29 -1.85
N GLU A 169 7.24 14.61 -1.20
CA GLU A 169 8.19 15.59 -1.71
C GLU A 169 9.58 14.98 -1.86
N PRO A 170 10.16 14.98 -3.08
CA PRO A 170 11.56 14.62 -3.24
C PRO A 170 12.45 15.68 -2.61
N LYS A 171 13.54 15.26 -1.95
CA LYS A 171 14.54 16.20 -1.42
C LYS A 171 15.19 16.99 -2.55
N ARG A 172 15.53 16.32 -3.65
CA ARG A 172 15.96 16.90 -4.93
C ARG A 172 15.44 16.06 -6.08
N LEU A 173 15.22 16.70 -7.23
CA LEU A 173 14.92 15.99 -8.47
C LEU A 173 16.10 15.08 -8.85
N GLY A 174 15.79 13.89 -9.35
CA GLY A 174 16.79 12.87 -9.66
C GLY A 174 17.29 12.03 -8.46
N ASP A 175 16.87 12.34 -7.23
CA ASP A 175 17.19 11.47 -6.09
C ASP A 175 16.57 10.08 -6.25
N LEU A 176 17.30 9.05 -5.82
CA LEU A 176 16.79 7.68 -5.77
C LEU A 176 15.71 7.56 -4.68
N VAL A 177 14.56 7.00 -5.06
CA VAL A 177 13.43 6.79 -4.16
C VAL A 177 13.14 5.31 -4.01
N ARG A 178 12.82 4.92 -2.77
CA ARG A 178 12.35 3.59 -2.43
C ARG A 178 11.18 3.71 -1.45
N PHE A 179 10.06 3.06 -1.77
CA PHE A 179 8.92 3.03 -0.86
C PHE A 179 9.18 2.18 0.39
N GLY A 180 10.05 1.18 0.28
CA GLY A 180 10.33 0.18 1.31
C GLY A 180 9.19 -0.83 1.44
N GLN A 181 7.98 -0.34 1.64
CA GLN A 181 6.74 -1.12 1.68
C GLN A 181 6.30 -1.65 0.32
N PHE A 182 5.29 -2.53 0.34
CA PHE A 182 4.53 -2.85 -0.86
C PHE A 182 3.76 -1.62 -1.37
N ALA A 183 3.76 -1.46 -2.69
CA ALA A 183 3.13 -0.34 -3.36
C ALA A 183 2.18 -0.84 -4.45
N SER A 184 0.87 -0.81 -4.15
CA SER A 184 -0.18 -1.03 -5.15
C SER A 184 -0.20 0.09 -6.16
N SER A 185 -0.32 -0.28 -7.43
CA SER A 185 -0.40 0.64 -8.56
C SER A 185 -1.41 0.12 -9.59
N SER A 186 -1.80 0.96 -10.53
CA SER A 186 -2.78 0.66 -11.59
C SER A 186 -2.28 1.19 -12.92
N LEU A 187 -2.51 0.45 -14.01
CA LEU A 187 -2.32 0.98 -15.36
C LEU A 187 -3.37 2.03 -15.74
N ASP A 188 -4.54 1.96 -15.10
CA ASP A 188 -5.60 2.94 -15.27
C ASP A 188 -5.41 4.08 -14.27
N GLU A 189 -5.08 5.25 -14.79
CA GLU A 189 -4.91 6.47 -14.01
C GLU A 189 -6.19 6.87 -13.27
N ALA A 190 -7.38 6.68 -13.86
CA ALA A 190 -8.64 7.01 -13.21
C ALA A 190 -8.92 6.09 -12.01
N VAL A 191 -8.44 4.84 -12.05
CA VAL A 191 -8.42 3.97 -10.85
C VAL A 191 -7.48 4.56 -9.80
N ALA A 192 -6.25 4.95 -10.17
CA ALA A 192 -5.28 5.50 -9.22
C ALA A 192 -5.76 6.82 -8.58
N ARG A 193 -6.33 7.75 -9.37
CA ARG A 193 -6.86 9.04 -8.90
C ARG A 193 -7.92 8.88 -7.81
N ARG A 194 -8.73 7.81 -7.84
CA ARG A 194 -9.72 7.50 -6.77
C ARG A 194 -9.08 7.28 -5.40
N PHE A 195 -7.82 6.84 -5.33
CA PHE A 195 -7.08 6.70 -4.07
C PHE A 195 -6.36 7.99 -3.66
N GLY A 196 -6.10 8.89 -4.60
CA GLY A 196 -5.45 10.20 -4.37
C GLY A 196 -6.41 11.32 -3.99
N GLN A 197 -7.68 11.23 -4.37
CA GLN A 197 -8.69 12.22 -3.98
C GLN A 197 -9.02 12.08 -2.48
N LYS A 198 -8.87 13.17 -1.73
CA LYS A 198 -9.52 13.27 -0.41
C LYS A 198 -11.02 13.11 -0.64
N ARG A 199 -11.67 12.18 0.05
CA ARG A 199 -13.13 12.24 0.20
C ARG A 199 -13.44 13.54 0.96
N ARG A 200 -13.72 14.62 0.24
CA ARG A 200 -14.40 15.77 0.84
C ARG A 200 -15.78 15.23 1.20
N GLY A 201 -16.08 15.10 2.50
CA GLY A 201 -17.47 14.98 2.92
C GLY A 201 -18.25 16.10 2.24
N CYS A 202 -19.34 15.75 1.56
CA CYS A 202 -20.05 16.65 0.67
C CYS A 202 -20.37 18.00 1.34
N VAL A 203 -19.80 19.09 0.84
CA VAL A 203 -20.40 20.42 0.88
C VAL A 203 -20.06 21.08 -0.46
N SER A 204 -21.07 21.23 -1.30
CA SER A 204 -20.97 22.01 -2.54
C SER A 204 -20.91 23.49 -2.16
N VAL A 205 -19.81 24.16 -2.47
CA VAL A 205 -19.78 25.61 -2.64
C VAL A 205 -19.16 25.89 -4.00
N PRO A 206 -19.83 26.64 -4.90
CA PRO A 206 -19.31 26.90 -6.23
C PRO A 206 -18.23 27.98 -6.15
N GLY A 207 -16.99 27.64 -6.51
CA GLY A 207 -15.91 28.60 -6.61
C GLY A 207 -14.52 28.00 -6.82
N GLN A 208 -14.06 28.08 -8.07
CA GLN A 208 -12.70 27.90 -8.60
C GLN A 208 -12.06 26.50 -8.62
N PRO A 209 -11.47 26.11 -9.78
CA PRO A 209 -10.76 24.84 -9.93
C PRO A 209 -9.30 24.98 -9.47
N GLU A 210 -8.89 24.18 -8.49
CA GLU A 210 -7.46 23.93 -8.23
C GLU A 210 -6.99 22.77 -9.11
N SER A 211 -5.98 23.06 -9.92
CA SER A 211 -5.38 22.15 -10.90
C SER A 211 -4.71 20.95 -10.21
N PRO A 212 -5.02 19.69 -10.56
CA PRO A 212 -4.19 18.56 -10.19
C PRO A 212 -2.96 18.52 -11.09
N TYR A 213 -1.76 18.51 -10.51
CA TYR A 213 -0.53 18.24 -11.26
C TYR A 213 -0.64 16.88 -11.96
N GLU A 214 -0.61 16.92 -13.30
CA GLU A 214 -0.67 15.75 -14.18
C GLU A 214 0.73 15.28 -14.53
N GLY A 215 0.94 13.96 -14.51
CA GLY A 215 2.11 13.33 -15.11
C GLY A 215 1.68 12.01 -15.73
N ALA A 216 1.66 11.94 -17.06
CA ALA A 216 1.27 10.77 -17.85
C ALA A 216 2.24 10.55 -19.03
N PHE A 217 2.66 9.30 -19.27
CA PHE A 217 3.38 8.85 -20.48
C PHE A 217 2.97 7.40 -20.86
N PRO A 218 3.14 6.95 -22.11
CA PRO A 218 2.11 6.14 -22.79
C PRO A 218 2.29 4.60 -22.81
N LEU A 219 1.14 3.90 -22.68
CA LEU A 219 0.60 2.68 -23.38
C LEU A 219 1.43 1.36 -23.44
N LEU A 220 0.92 0.13 -23.23
CA LEU A 220 -0.36 -0.54 -23.58
C LEU A 220 -0.68 -1.74 -22.64
N SER A 221 -1.96 -1.84 -22.26
CA SER A 221 -2.80 -3.02 -21.96
C SER A 221 -2.22 -4.27 -21.25
N TRP A 222 -2.56 -4.46 -19.96
CA TRP A 222 -3.22 -5.67 -19.44
C TRP A 222 -3.56 -5.55 -17.94
N LYS A 223 -4.76 -5.98 -17.55
CA LYS A 223 -5.31 -5.86 -16.19
C LYS A 223 -4.53 -6.72 -15.18
N THR A 224 -3.71 -6.11 -14.35
CA THR A 224 -3.31 -6.61 -13.01
C THR A 224 -2.71 -5.46 -12.21
N PRO A 225 -2.99 -5.34 -10.90
CA PRO A 225 -2.27 -4.38 -10.06
C PRO A 225 -0.81 -4.81 -9.98
N PHE A 226 0.09 -4.02 -10.57
CA PHE A 226 1.52 -4.24 -10.45
C PHE A 226 1.94 -3.89 -9.02
N LEU A 227 2.34 -4.92 -8.27
CA LEU A 227 2.99 -4.81 -6.98
C LEU A 227 4.49 -4.92 -7.22
N ALA A 228 5.15 -3.77 -7.31
CA ALA A 228 6.60 -3.72 -7.49
C ALA A 228 7.26 -3.52 -6.12
N PRO A 229 8.06 -4.49 -5.63
CA PRO A 229 9.11 -4.20 -4.66
C PRO A 229 10.29 -3.62 -5.45
N GLY A 230 10.35 -2.30 -5.64
CA GLY A 230 11.35 -1.74 -6.55
C GLY A 230 11.62 -0.25 -6.38
N LYS A 231 12.88 0.12 -6.63
CA LYS A 231 13.40 1.51 -6.67
C LYS A 231 12.79 2.25 -7.86
N PHE A 232 12.41 3.51 -7.67
CA PHE A 232 11.93 4.39 -8.75
C PHE A 232 12.88 5.58 -8.89
N GLN A 233 13.14 5.99 -10.13
CA GLN A 233 13.76 7.27 -10.47
C GLN A 233 12.66 8.17 -11.01
N LEU A 234 12.53 9.38 -10.45
CA LEU A 234 11.66 10.41 -10.99
C LEU A 234 12.43 11.12 -12.11
N SER A 235 11.98 10.93 -13.36
CA SER A 235 12.53 11.65 -14.51
C SER A 235 11.61 12.81 -14.90
N GLU A 236 12.24 13.88 -15.37
CA GLU A 236 11.64 15.14 -15.78
C GLU A 236 10.68 14.96 -16.98
N ALA A 237 9.50 15.55 -16.88
CA ALA A 237 8.69 15.92 -18.04
C ALA A 237 8.87 17.42 -18.22
N GLY A 238 9.68 17.80 -19.21
CA GLY A 238 9.86 19.19 -19.62
C GLY A 238 8.57 19.80 -20.21
N PRO A 239 8.60 21.11 -20.51
CA PRO A 239 7.53 22.09 -20.38
C PRO A 239 6.29 21.88 -21.25
#